data_AF-A0A5N5UFG4-F1
#
_entry.id   AF-A0A5N5UFG4-F1
#
_cell.length_a   1.000
_cell.length_b   1.000
_cell.length_c   1.000
_cell.angle_alpha   90.00
_cell.angle_beta   90.00
_cell.angle_gamma   90.00
#
_symmetry.space_group_name_H-M   'P 1'
#
loop_
_entity.id
_entity.type
_entity.pdbx_description
1 polymer ?
#
loop_
_entity_poly.entity_id
_entity_poly.type
_entity_poly.pdbx_seq_one_letter_code
_entity_poly.pdbx_strand_id
1 'polypeptide(L)' 'MNTAVTATYAIHGLVCVVLLGVAVGNYQTTGDPLSAVAPVLMSILVAGLGVTVGRVVKRRD' A
#
# COMPACT_ATOMS: atom_id res chain seq x y z
N MET A 1 14.61 -15.71 3.85
CA MET A 1 14.02 -14.42 4.27
C MET A 1 13.08 -14.72 5.44
N ASN A 2 13.15 -13.98 6.55
CA ASN A 2 12.27 -14.26 7.71
C ASN A 2 10.79 -14.16 7.28
N THR A 3 9.99 -15.17 7.62
CA THR A 3 8.54 -15.22 7.40
C THR A 3 7.83 -13.96 7.87
N ALA A 4 8.23 -13.37 9.00
CA ALA A 4 7.62 -12.14 9.52
C ALA A 4 7.89 -10.91 8.61
N VAL A 5 9.11 -10.78 8.08
CA VAL A 5 9.48 -9.73 7.13
C VAL A 5 8.75 -9.92 5.80
N THR A 6 8.68 -11.15 5.30
CA THR A 6 7.95 -11.50 4.08
C THR A 6 6.46 -11.18 4.22
N ALA A 7 5.84 -11.59 5.33
CA ALA A 7 4.44 -11.30 5.61
C ALA A 7 4.17 -9.79 5.69
N THR A 8 5.08 -9.02 6.31
CA THR A 8 4.97 -7.55 6.37
C THR A 8 4.90 -6.94 4.98
N TYR A 9 5.81 -7.31 4.08
CA TYR A 9 5.80 -6.78 2.71
C TYR A 9 4.60 -7.26 1.91
N ALA A 10 4.21 -8.53 2.06
CA ALA A 10 3.05 -9.09 1.37
C ALA A 10 1.74 -8.37 1.74
N ILE A 11 1.51 -8.14 3.04
CA ILE A 11 0.29 -7.46 3.54
C ILE A 11 0.24 -6.02 3.03
N HIS A 12 1.32 -5.25 3.18
CA HIS A 12 1.32 -3.86 2.71
C HIS A 12 1.20 -3.78 1.19
N GLY A 13 1.87 -4.68 0.45
CA GLY A 13 1.73 -4.79 -1.00
C GLY A 13 0.29 -5.07 -1.42
N LEU A 14 -0.39 -6.00 -0.75
CA LEU A 14 -1.80 -6.30 -1.02
C LEU A 14 -2.70 -5.09 -0.76
N VAL A 15 -2.50 -4.37 0.36
CA VAL A 15 -3.26 -3.15 0.66
C VAL A 15 -3.03 -2.08 -0.40
N CYS A 16 -1.80 -1.90 -0.89
CA CYS A 16 -1.51 -0.98 -1.99
C CYS A 16 -2.29 -1.34 -3.26
N VAL A 17 -2.35 -2.63 -3.64
CA VAL A 17 -3.10 -3.09 -4.82
C VAL A 17 -4.59 -2.76 -4.67
N VAL A 18 -5.17 -3.00 -3.49
CA VAL A 18 -6.58 -2.67 -3.22
C VAL A 18 -6.82 -1.16 -3.35
N LEU A 19 -5.97 -0.34 -2.75
CA LEU A 19 -6.10 1.12 -2.83
C LEU A 19 -5.98 1.64 -4.27
N LEU A 20 -5.05 1.11 -5.06
CA LEU A 20 -4.92 1.47 -6.47
C LEU A 20 -6.15 1.01 -7.28
N GLY A 21 -6.71 -0.16 -6.99
CA GLY A 21 -7.97 -0.61 -7.57
C GLY A 21 -9.13 0.35 -7.27
N VAL A 22 -9.23 0.84 -6.03
CA VAL A 22 -10.20 1.87 -5.63
C VAL A 22 -9.96 3.19 -6.39
N ALA A 23 -8.70 3.60 -6.55
CA ALA A 23 -8.37 4.81 -7.31
C ALA A 23 -8.83 4.73 -8.76
N VAL A 24 -8.57 3.60 -9.43
CA VAL A 24 -9.03 3.34 -10.79
C VAL A 24 -10.56 3.31 -10.86
N GLY A 25 -11.22 2.60 -9.93
CA GLY A 25 -12.68 2.52 -9.88
C GLY A 25 -13.35 3.87 -9.68
N ASN A 26 -12.80 4.72 -8.80
CA ASN A 26 -13.28 6.09 -8.59
C ASN A 26 -13.16 6.92 -9.88
N TYR A 27 -11.99 6.92 -10.51
CA TYR A 27 -11.79 7.66 -11.75
C TYR A 27 -12.71 7.19 -12.88
N GLN A 28 -12.86 5.87 -13.06
CA GLN A 28 -13.73 5.30 -14.08
C GLN A 28 -15.21 5.63 -13.85
N THR A 29 -15.64 5.70 -12.58
CA THR A 29 -17.05 5.95 -12.24
C THR A 29 -17.40 7.43 -12.33
N THR A 30 -16.51 8.33 -11.88
CA THR A 30 -16.82 9.76 -11.80
C THR A 30 -16.31 10.57 -13.00
N GLY A 31 -15.30 10.07 -13.73
CA GLY A 31 -14.59 10.83 -14.76
C GLY A 31 -13.68 11.94 -14.23
N ASP A 32 -13.67 12.17 -12.92
CA ASP A 32 -12.88 13.22 -12.25
C ASP A 32 -11.56 12.63 -11.73
N PRO A 33 -10.39 13.10 -12.19
CA PRO A 33 -9.09 12.60 -11.72
C PRO A 33 -8.82 12.89 -10.24
N LEU A 34 -9.45 13.91 -9.63
CA LEU A 34 -9.25 14.22 -8.22
C LEU A 34 -9.80 13.13 -7.30
N SER A 35 -10.82 12.38 -7.73
CA SER A 35 -11.42 11.29 -6.96
C SER A 35 -10.46 10.10 -6.72
N ALA A 36 -9.40 9.99 -7.54
CA ALA A 36 -8.35 8.98 -7.42
C ALA A 36 -7.18 9.41 -6.50
N VAL A 37 -7.06 10.70 -6.19
CA VAL A 37 -5.88 11.24 -5.49
C VAL A 37 -5.75 10.68 -4.08
N ALA A 38 -6.83 10.69 -3.31
CA ALA A 38 -6.82 10.18 -1.93
C ALA A 38 -6.36 8.71 -1.84
N PRO A 39 -6.95 7.76 -2.58
CA PRO A 39 -6.47 6.37 -2.54
C PRO A 39 -5.04 6.20 -3.07
N VAL A 40 -4.60 6.99 -4.05
CA VAL A 40 -3.21 6.99 -4.52
C VAL A 40 -2.25 7.43 -3.41
N LEU A 41 -2.51 8.56 -2.74
CA LEU A 41 -1.66 9.04 -1.66
C LEU A 41 -1.60 8.03 -0.50
N MET A 42 -2.72 7.42 -0.14
CA MET A 42 -2.76 6.37 0.87
C MET A 42 -1.90 5.17 0.47
N SER A 43 -1.91 4.76 -0.80
CA SER A 43 -1.08 3.65 -1.28
C SER A 43 0.43 3.93 -1.12
N ILE A 44 0.86 5.17 -1.37
CA ILE A 44 2.25 5.60 -1.19
C ILE A 44 2.65 5.56 0.29
N LEU A 45 1.78 6.07 1.17
CA LEU A 45 2.01 6.05 2.61
C LEU A 45 2.09 4.62 3.16
N VAL A 46 1.18 3.74 2.72
CA VAL A 46 1.18 2.31 3.11
C VAL A 46 2.45 1.61 2.61
N ALA A 47 2.91 1.89 1.39
CA ALA A 47 4.16 1.34 0.90
C ALA A 47 5.36 1.77 1.75
N GLY A 48 5.45 3.07 2.07
CA GLY A 48 6.49 3.61 2.94
C GLY A 48 6.46 3.03 4.36
N LEU A 49 5.25 2.84 4.91
CA LEU A 49 5.05 2.17 6.20
C LEU A 49 5.52 0.72 6.15
N GLY A 50 5.16 -0.03 5.11
CA GLY A 50 5.57 -1.43 4.93
C GLY A 50 7.10 -1.60 4.89
N VAL A 51 7.79 -0.70 4.20
CA VAL A 51 9.27 -0.66 4.18
C VAL A 51 9.83 -0.35 5.58
N THR A 52 9.25 0.62 6.28
CA THR A 52 9.70 1.03 7.61
C THR A 52 9.50 -0.09 8.62
N VAL A 53 8.33 -0.70 8.65
CA VAL A 53 8.00 -1.84 9.54
C VAL A 53 8.87 -3.04 9.19
N GLY A 54 9.04 -3.38 7.92
CA GLY A 54 9.89 -4.50 7.51
C GLY A 54 11.34 -4.35 7.98
N ARG A 55 11.88 -3.13 7.96
CA ARG A 55 13.21 -2.82 8.53
C ARG A 55 13.24 -2.96 10.05
N VAL A 56 12.18 -2.58 10.76
CA VAL A 56 12.08 -2.72 12.22
C VAL A 56 12.00 -4.19 12.61
N VAL A 57 11.15 -4.99 11.94
CA VAL A 57 11.01 -6.43 12.18
C VAL A 57 12.36 -7.12 11.96
N LYS A 58 13.00 -6.88 10.81
CA LYS A 58 14.32 -7.45 10.49
C LYS A 58 15.41 -7.14 11.52
N ARG A 59 15.32 -6.04 12.27
CA ARG A 59 16.29 -5.68 13.33
C ARG A 59 16.02 -6.37 14.66
N ARG A 60 14.80 -6.88 14.86
CA ARG A 60 14.38 -7.55 16.09
C ARG A 60 14.60 -9.07 16.04
N ASP A 61 14.88 -9.59 14.85
CA ASP A 61 15.28 -10.98 14.60
C ASP A 61 16.80 -11.13 14.60
#